data_AF-A0A8J8KKI6-F1
#
_entry.id   AF-A0A8J8KKI6-F1
#
_cell.length_a   1.000
_cell.length_b   1.000
_cell.length_c   1.000
_cell.angle_alpha   90.00
_cell.angle_beta   90.00
_cell.angle_gamma   90.00
#
_symmetry.space_group_name_H-M   'P 1'
#
loop_
_entity.id
_entity.type
_entity.pdbx_description
1 polymer ?
#
loop_
_entity_poly.entity_id
_entity_poly.type
_entity_poly.pdbx_seq_one_letter_code
_entity_poly.pdbx_strand_id
1 'polypeptide(L)' 'MTGVIKKTAAELGALIANREVSAVEVAREHLDRIAAVDDRVHAFLHVDTEGALAAAE' A
#
# COMPACT_ATOMS: atom_id res chain seq x y z
N MET A 1 4.65 8.47 8.87
CA MET A 1 3.34 8.08 8.33
C MET A 1 3.23 6.57 8.53
N THR A 2 2.24 6.10 9.30
CA THR A 2 2.07 4.67 9.68
C THR A 2 0.59 4.28 9.77
N GLY A 3 -0.30 5.13 9.26
CA GLY A 3 -1.74 4.99 9.46
C GLY A 3 -2.39 3.98 8.51
N VAL A 4 -2.10 4.07 7.22
CA VAL A 4 -2.83 3.31 6.19
C VAL A 4 -2.46 1.82 6.16
N ILE A 5 -1.19 1.48 6.39
CA ILE A 5 -0.69 0.09 6.41
C ILE A 5 -1.21 -0.75 7.59
N LYS A 6 -1.91 -0.13 8.55
CA LYS A 6 -2.52 -0.81 9.71
C LYS A 6 -4.05 -0.84 9.63
N LYS A 7 -4.64 -0.24 8.60
CA LYS A 7 -6.09 -0.21 8.43
C LYS A 7 -6.58 -1.51 7.79
N THR A 8 -7.81 -1.86 8.13
CA THR A 8 -8.54 -2.94 7.46
C THR A 8 -8.90 -2.54 6.03
N ALA A 9 -9.21 -3.52 5.19
CA ALA A 9 -9.69 -3.28 3.83
C ALA A 9 -10.97 -2.40 3.80
N ALA A 10 -11.87 -2.59 4.77
CA ALA A 10 -13.10 -1.81 4.89
C ALA A 10 -12.81 -0.34 5.21
N GLU A 11 -11.89 -0.07 6.14
CA GLU A 11 -11.47 1.30 6.48
C GLU A 11 -10.76 1.97 5.31
N LEU A 12 -9.86 1.27 4.61
CA LEU A 12 -9.20 1.81 3.43
C LEU A 12 -10.19 2.14 2.31
N GLY A 13 -11.17 1.25 2.06
CA GLY A 13 -12.24 1.50 1.09
C GLY A 13 -13.06 2.74 1.43
N ALA A 14 -13.40 2.95 2.71
CA ALA A 14 -14.10 4.14 3.16
C ALA A 14 -13.28 5.42 2.98
N LEU A 15 -11.99 5.40 3.35
CA LEU A 15 -11.12 6.58 3.20
C LEU A 15 -10.89 6.97 1.75
N ILE A 16 -10.72 6.00 0.86
CA ILE A 16 -10.59 6.23 -0.59
C ILE A 16 -11.91 6.80 -1.15
N ALA A 17 -13.06 6.22 -0.78
CA ALA A 17 -14.36 6.71 -1.21
C ALA A 17 -14.64 8.15 -0.74
N ASN A 18 -14.19 8.49 0.47
CA ASN A 18 -14.28 9.84 1.03
C ASN A 18 -13.22 10.81 0.50
N ARG A 19 -12.28 10.34 -0.34
CA ARG A 19 -11.12 11.11 -0.83
C ARG A 19 -10.22 11.65 0.28
N GLU A 20 -10.19 10.98 1.42
CA GLU A 20 -9.27 11.29 2.53
C GLU A 20 -7.84 10.80 2.23
N VAL A 21 -7.74 9.76 1.41
CA VAL A 21 -6.48 9.26 0.82
C VAL A 21 -6.75 8.80 -0.61
N SER A 22 -5.74 8.85 -1.48
CA SER A 22 -5.82 8.29 -2.83
C SER A 22 -5.41 6.82 -2.87
N ALA A 23 -5.88 6.09 -3.89
CA ALA A 23 -5.44 4.71 -4.14
C ALA A 23 -3.93 4.62 -4.38
N VAL A 24 -3.35 5.59 -5.11
CA VAL A 24 -1.91 5.68 -5.36
C VAL A 24 -1.11 5.87 -4.06
N GLU A 25 -1.56 6.73 -3.14
CA GLU A 25 -0.90 6.91 -1.83
C GLU A 25 -0.92 5.63 -1.01
N VAL A 26 -2.05 4.92 -0.99
CA VAL A 26 -2.17 3.64 -0.28
C VAL A 26 -1.23 2.61 -0.86
N ALA A 27 -1.17 2.48 -2.20
CA ALA A 27 -0.26 1.54 -2.87
C ALA A 27 1.20 1.85 -2.55
N ARG A 28 1.61 3.12 -2.66
CA ARG A 28 3.00 3.56 -2.36
C ARG A 28 3.40 3.26 -0.92
N GLU A 29 2.55 3.59 0.05
CA GLU A 29 2.84 3.32 1.47
C GLU A 29 3.03 1.83 1.78
N HIS A 30 2.30 0.94 1.09
CA HIS A 30 2.51 -0.50 1.24
C HIS A 30 3.81 -0.98 0.57
N LEU A 31 4.13 -0.47 -0.62
CA LEU A 31 5.39 -0.77 -1.31
C LEU A 31 6.60 -0.29 -0.50
N ASP A 32 6.55 0.92 0.04
CA ASP A 32 7.60 1.47 0.91
C ASP A 32 7.76 0.63 2.18
N ARG A 33 6.65 0.14 2.75
CA ARG A 33 6.69 -0.75 3.90
C ARG A 33 7.36 -2.08 3.56
N ILE A 34 7.03 -2.68 2.41
CA ILE A 34 7.66 -3.91 1.93
C ILE A 34 9.16 -3.69 1.79
N ALA A 35 9.58 -2.63 1.09
CA ALA A 35 11.00 -2.29 0.91
C ALA A 35 11.75 -2.09 2.24
N ALA A 36 11.09 -1.57 3.27
CA ALA A 36 11.69 -1.31 4.58
C ALA A 36 11.81 -2.54 5.51
N VAL A 37 11.14 -3.65 5.22
CA VAL A 37 11.13 -4.82 6.12
C VAL A 37 11.36 -6.17 5.49
N ASP A 38 11.12 -6.32 4.20
CA ASP A 38 11.15 -7.65 3.58
C ASP A 38 12.58 -8.19 3.43
N ASP A 39 13.59 -7.34 3.65
CA ASP A 39 15.00 -7.73 3.81
C ASP A 39 15.22 -8.70 4.99
N ARG A 40 14.34 -8.64 6.00
CA ARG A 40 14.40 -9.49 7.21
C ARG A 40 13.30 -10.55 7.23
N VAL A 41 12.14 -10.24 6.66
CA VAL A 41 10.97 -11.12 6.70
C VAL A 41 11.02 -12.15 5.58
N HIS A 42 11.54 -11.77 4.40
CA HIS A 42 11.59 -12.61 3.20
C HIS A 42 10.22 -13.21 2.83
N ALA A 43 9.16 -12.40 2.90
CA ALA A 43 7.80 -12.82 2.59
C ALA A 43 7.48 -12.76 1.09
N PHE A 44 8.13 -11.89 0.31
CA PHE A 44 7.84 -11.72 -1.11
C PHE A 44 8.95 -12.30 -1.99
N LEU A 45 8.55 -13.14 -2.96
CA LEU A 45 9.46 -13.62 -4.01
C LEU A 45 9.59 -12.62 -5.16
N HIS A 46 8.53 -11.86 -5.42
CA HIS A 46 8.47 -10.84 -6.44
C HIS A 46 7.50 -9.73 -6.01
N VAL A 47 7.86 -8.48 -6.29
CA VAL A 47 7.04 -7.29 -6.04
C VAL A 47 6.91 -6.52 -7.35
N ASP A 48 5.70 -6.47 -7.89
CA ASP A 48 5.38 -5.74 -9.12
C ASP A 48 4.98 -4.29 -8.80
N THR A 49 5.99 -3.46 -8.51
CA THR A 49 5.79 -2.05 -8.15
C THR A 49 5.10 -1.27 -9.26
N GLU A 50 5.52 -1.46 -10.51
CA GLU A 50 4.98 -0.68 -11.64
C GLU A 50 3.53 -1.07 -11.94
N GLY A 51 3.21 -2.36 -11.98
CA GLY A 51 1.84 -2.83 -12.17
C GLY A 51 0.90 -2.40 -11.05
N ALA A 52 1.38 -2.42 -9.79
CA ALA A 52 0.59 -1.95 -8.65
C ALA A 52 0.27 -0.46 -8.71
N LEU A 53 1.22 0.38 -9.13
CA LEU A 53 1.00 1.81 -9.30
C LEU A 53 0.09 2.11 -10.50
N ALA A 54 0.29 1.42 -11.63
CA ALA A 54 -0.56 1.59 -12.82
C ALA A 54 -2.02 1.20 -12.57
N ALA A 55 -2.29 0.22 -11.71
CA ALA A 55 -3.65 -0.15 -11.33
C ALA A 55 -4.32 0.83 -10.34
N ALA A 56 -3.54 1.70 -9.71
CA ALA A 56 -4.01 2.65 -8.69
C ALA A 56 -4.27 4.06 -9.25
N GLU A 57 -3.78 4.37 -10.45
CA GLU A 57 -4.06 5.60 -11.20
C GLU A 57 -5.47 5.62 -11.80
#